data_AF-S0APN1-F1
#
_entry.id   AF-S0APN1-F1
#
_cell.length_a   1.000
_cell.length_b   1.000
_cell.length_c   1.000
_cell.angle_alpha   90.00
_cell.angle_beta   90.00
_cell.angle_gamma   90.00
#
_symmetry.space_group_name_H-M   'P 1'
#
loop_
_entity.id
_entity.type
_entity.pdbx_description
1 polymer ?
#
loop_
_entity_poly.entity_id
_entity_poly.type
_entity_poly.pdbx_seq_one_letter_code
_entity_poly.pdbx_strand_id
1 'polypeptide(L)' 'MVKMVSLSNKAYAELKDIKNIDESFSDVILRLLKNTKDIKQFAGILKDHKSELDLMEESITDDRMPAFLY' A
#
# COMPACT_ATOMS: atom_id res chain seq x y z
N MET A 1 21.90 -16.75 7.13
CA MET A 1 22.01 -17.23 8.53
C MET A 1 20.64 -17.12 9.16
N VAL A 2 20.11 -18.19 9.77
CA VAL A 2 18.80 -18.17 10.43
C VAL A 2 19.00 -17.89 11.91
N LYS A 3 18.27 -16.91 12.45
CA LYS A 3 18.21 -16.63 13.89
C LYS A 3 16.79 -16.86 14.36
N MET A 4 16.62 -17.60 15.46
CA MET A 4 15.33 -17.75 16.10
C MET A 4 15.05 -16.53 16.98
N VAL A 5 13.84 -15.98 16.84
CA VAL A 5 13.33 -14.88 17.66
C VAL A 5 11.98 -15.30 18.22
N SER A 6 11.77 -15.07 19.51
CA SER A 6 10.48 -15.27 20.15
C SER A 6 9.59 -14.04 19.94
N LEU A 7 8.36 -14.25 19.51
CA LEU A 7 7.34 -13.21 19.39
C LEU A 7 6.30 -13.37 20.50
N SER A 8 5.70 -12.27 20.93
CA SER A 8 4.48 -12.35 21.74
C SER A 8 3.33 -12.93 20.90
N ASN A 9 2.38 -13.60 21.54
CA ASN A 9 1.21 -14.15 20.86
C ASN A 9 0.45 -13.08 20.07
N LYS A 10 0.36 -11.86 20.62
CA LYS A 10 -0.25 -10.72 19.94
C LYS A 10 0.53 -10.36 18.68
N ALA A 11 1.85 -10.18 18.76
CA ALA A 11 2.66 -9.83 17.60
C ALA A 11 2.59 -10.90 16.49
N TYR A 12 2.53 -12.18 16.86
CA TYR A 12 2.35 -13.26 15.91
C TYR A 12 0.99 -13.19 15.19
N ALA A 13 -0.10 -12.93 15.93
CA ALA A 13 -1.44 -12.80 15.35
C ALA A 13 -1.50 -11.65 14.33
N GLU A 14 -1.02 -10.46 14.71
CA GLU A 14 -0.98 -9.29 13.82
C GLU A 14 -0.17 -9.56 12.55
N LEU A 15 1.01 -10.19 12.69
CA LEU A 15 1.83 -10.54 11.53
C LEU A 15 1.14 -11.58 10.64
N LYS A 16 0.41 -12.52 11.22
CA LYS A 16 -0.30 -13.57 10.48
C LYS A 16 -1.43 -12.97 9.63
N ASP A 17 -2.14 -11.98 10.16
CA ASP A 17 -3.26 -11.33 9.47
C ASP A 17 -2.80 -10.46 8.29
N ILE A 18 -1.59 -9.89 8.36
CA ILE A 18 -1.00 -9.01 7.33
C ILE A 18 -0.19 -9.81 6.27
N LYS A 19 0.17 -11.06 6.57
CA LYS A 19 1.00 -11.92 5.73
C LYS A 19 0.20 -12.44 4.53
N ASN A 20 0.74 -12.25 3.33
CA ASN A 20 0.17 -12.86 2.13
C ASN A 20 0.45 -14.38 2.07
N ILE A 21 -0.34 -15.12 1.29
CA ILE A 21 -0.28 -16.60 1.23
C ILE A 21 1.16 -17.10 0.96
N ASP A 22 1.84 -16.52 -0.03
CA ASP A 22 3.18 -16.94 -0.46
C ASP A 22 4.34 -16.15 0.19
N GLU A 23 4.04 -15.25 1.13
CA GLU A 23 5.05 -14.37 1.77
C GLU A 23 5.58 -15.01 3.07
N SER A 24 6.87 -14.93 3.39
CA SER A 24 7.37 -15.39 4.69
C SER A 24 7.20 -14.31 5.79
N PHE A 25 7.20 -14.69 7.07
CA PHE A 25 7.16 -13.71 8.16
C PHE A 25 8.36 -12.74 8.13
N SER A 26 9.52 -13.19 7.67
CA SER A 26 10.69 -12.34 7.49
C SER A 26 10.45 -11.27 6.42
N ASP A 27 9.75 -11.62 5.34
CA ASP A 27 9.42 -10.68 4.26
C ASP A 27 8.41 -9.62 4.73
N VAL A 28 7.40 -10.03 5.51
CA VAL A 28 6.44 -9.10 6.12
C VAL A 28 7.16 -8.05 6.97
N ILE A 29 8.09 -8.48 7.83
CA ILE A 29 8.87 -7.57 8.69
C ILE A 29 9.68 -6.59 7.83
N LEU A 30 10.37 -7.08 6.79
CA LEU A 30 11.15 -6.22 5.89
C LEU A 30 10.26 -5.23 5.13
N ARG A 31 9.08 -5.66 4.68
CA ARG A 31 8.09 -4.81 4.01
C ARG A 31 7.62 -3.69 4.93
N LEU A 32 7.27 -4.00 6.17
CA LEU A 32 6.84 -3.01 7.16
C LEU A 32 7.94 -1.99 7.48
N LEU A 33 9.19 -2.45 7.61
CA LEU A 33 10.33 -1.55 7.86
C LEU A 33 10.65 -0.64 6.67
N LYS A 34 10.46 -1.13 5.43
CA LYS A 34 10.63 -0.34 4.20
C LYS A 34 9.54 0.70 3.99
N ASN A 35 8.34 0.48 4.54
CA ASN A 35 7.20 1.38 4.41
C ASN A 35 7.25 2.60 5.35
N THR A 36 8.41 2.90 5.94
CA THR A 36 8.67 4.11 6.75
C THR A 36 8.75 5.40 5.93
N LYS A 37 8.33 5.35 4.66
CA LYS A 37 8.26 6.53 3.79
C LYS A 37 7.24 7.52 4.37
N ASP A 38 7.73 8.63 4.92
CA ASP A 38 6.90 9.74 5.39
C ASP A 38 5.98 10.22 4.27
N ILE A 39 4.66 10.20 4.50
CA ILE A 39 3.65 10.63 3.53
C ILE A 39 3.89 12.06 3.05
N LYS A 40 4.57 12.89 3.84
CA LYS A 40 4.96 14.25 3.47
C LYS A 40 5.90 14.30 2.28
N GLN A 41 6.65 13.23 1.98
CA GLN A 41 7.50 13.18 0.78
C GLN A 41 6.70 13.23 -0.53
N PHE A 42 5.41 12.92 -0.48
CA PHE A 42 4.52 12.95 -1.64
C PHE A 42 3.76 14.29 -1.76
N ALA A 43 3.90 15.20 -0.79
CA ALA A 43 3.21 16.47 -0.81
C ALA A 43 3.72 17.35 -1.97
N GLY A 44 2.82 17.68 -2.91
CA GLY A 44 3.13 18.55 -4.04
C GLY A 44 3.86 17.90 -5.21
N ILE A 45 4.10 16.58 -5.19
CA ILE A 45 4.76 15.86 -6.31
C ILE A 45 4.04 16.07 -7.65
N LEU A 46 2.71 16.18 -7.63
CA LEU A 46 1.90 16.29 -8.85
C LEU A 46 1.60 17.75 -9.23
N LYS A 47 2.21 18.74 -8.55
CA LYS A 47 1.91 20.15 -8.76
C LYS A 47 2.24 20.61 -10.19
N ASP A 48 3.29 20.04 -10.80
CA ASP A 48 3.73 20.38 -12.15
C ASP A 48 3.03 19.54 -13.24
N HIS A 49 2.24 18.54 -12.85
CA HIS A 49 1.54 17.60 -13.73
C HIS A 49 0.02 17.85 -13.76
N LYS A 50 -0.39 19.11 -13.65
CA LYS A 50 -1.81 19.48 -13.56
C LYS A 50 -2.68 18.92 -14.70
N SER A 51 -2.18 18.96 -15.93
CA SER A 51 -2.89 18.39 -17.09
C SER A 51 -3.05 16.87 -17.01
N GLU A 52 -2.10 16.15 -16.42
CA GLU A 52 -2.21 14.70 -16.20
C GLU A 52 -3.18 14.40 -15.07
N LEU A 53 -3.22 15.23 -14.02
CA LEU A 53 -4.19 15.13 -12.94
C LEU A 53 -5.63 15.27 -13.45
N ASP A 54 -5.89 16.25 -14.31
CA ASP A 54 -7.23 16.49 -14.87
C ASP A 54 -7.70 15.26 -15.67
N LEU A 55 -6.83 14.66 -16.48
CA LEU A 55 -7.12 13.43 -17.24
C LEU A 55 -7.33 12.21 -16.32
N MET A 56 -6.55 12.08 -15.25
CA MET A 56 -6.74 11.02 -14.26
C MET A 56 -8.09 11.16 -13.55
N GLU A 57 -8.48 12.38 -13.18
CA GLU A 57 -9.77 12.67 -12.54
C GLU A 57 -10.96 12.35 -13.45
N GLU A 58 -10.87 12.71 -14.74
CA GLU A 58 -11.86 12.36 -15.76
C GLU A 58 -12.00 10.84 -15.88
N SER A 59 -10.89 10.11 -16.02
CA SER A 59 -10.92 8.63 -16.14
C SER A 59 -11.50 7.93 -14.91
N ILE A 60 -11.20 8.42 -13.70
CA ILE A 60 -11.75 7.88 -12.46
C ILE A 60 -13.25 8.15 -12.38
N THR A 61 -13.70 9.30 -12.88
CA THR A 61 -15.12 9.67 -12.89
C THR A 61 -15.89 8.81 -13.87
N ASP A 62 -15.36 8.60 -15.07
CA ASP A 62 -15.94 7.72 -16.08
C ASP A 62 -16.05 6.28 -15.59
N ASP A 63 -15.00 5.75 -14.96
CA ASP A 63 -15.01 4.39 -14.38
C ASP A 63 -16.02 4.24 -13.22
N ARG A 64 -16.30 5.34 -12.49
CA ARG A 64 -17.26 5.37 -11.37
C ARG A 64 -18.70 5.58 -11.84
N MET A 65 -18.91 6.12 -13.03
CA MET A 65 -20.24 6.24 -13.62
C MET A 65 -20.67 4.84 -14.06
N PRO A 66 -21.65 4.21 -13.39
CA PRO A 66 -22.09 2.91 -13.82
C PRO A 66 -22.72 3.04 -15.21
N ALA A 67 -22.47 2.06 -16.08
CA ALA A 67 -23.03 1.96 -17.42
C ALA A 67 -24.57 1.72 -17.42
N PHE A 68 -25.32 2.57 -16.73
CA PHE A 68 -26.79 2.54 -16.63
C PHE A 68 -27.39 3.83 -17.17
N LEU A 69 -27.07 4.18 -18.42
CA LEU A 69 -27.88 5.08 -19.24
C LEU A 69 -27.74 4.69 -20.72
N TYR A 70 -28.33 3.55 -21.09
CA TYR A 70 -28.90 3.27 -22.42
C TYR A 70 -30.02 2.24 -22.28
#